data_AF-A0A7C2HDH1-F1
#
_entry.id   AF-A0A7C2HDH1-F1
#
_cell.length_a   1.000
_cell.length_b   1.000
_cell.length_c   1.000
_cell.angle_alpha   90.00
_cell.angle_beta   90.00
_cell.angle_gamma   90.00
#
_symmetry.space_group_name_H-M   'P 1'
#
loop_
_entity.id
_entity.type
_entity.pdbx_description
1 polymer ?
#
loop_
_entity_poly.entity_id
_entity_poly.type
_entity_poly.pdbx_seq_one_letter_code
_entity_poly.pdbx_strand_id
1 'polypeptide(L)'
;MGLNLKQIYGQTEIAGISCVHRDGQVRFWTMGAPIAHTEVRISDDGEILERSPSVFLGYYRNPEATARALRDGWLYTGDYGTLDPSGDVILFDRMGDVIQLADGTRVAPRVIEDMLKFTPFIQEACVIGDGQPALAAILAIDLRNVGKWAEDRGVAYTSYADLSQRPEVLALLQRLVQETNSRLQPAWRIARFVSLYKEFHPDDDELTRTRKLRRAHINQRYADLIAAIYAGAERYQAVVTIRYEDGRTAELRPVMRIVTVEPGPAP
;
A
#
# COMPACT_ATOMS: atom_id res chain seq x y z
N MET A 1 -28.25 -13.32 10.69
CA MET A 1 -27.94 -12.42 11.82
C MET A 1 -26.69 -11.66 11.47
N GLY A 2 -26.76 -10.32 11.39
CA GLY A 2 -25.60 -9.48 11.13
C GLY A 2 -24.88 -9.18 12.45
N LEU A 3 -23.55 -9.29 12.45
CA LEU A 3 -22.71 -8.86 13.56
C LEU A 3 -22.49 -7.34 13.44
N ASN A 4 -22.65 -6.60 14.54
CA ASN A 4 -22.35 -5.17 14.62
C ASN A 4 -20.83 -4.98 14.73
N LEU A 5 -20.11 -5.19 13.62
CA LEU A 5 -18.67 -5.04 13.55
C LEU A 5 -18.30 -3.55 13.54
N LYS A 6 -17.59 -3.11 14.58
CA LYS A 6 -17.12 -1.73 14.75
C LYS A 6 -15.63 -1.65 14.53
N GLN A 7 -15.19 -0.55 13.94
CA GLN A 7 -13.77 -0.19 13.92
C GLN A 7 -13.46 0.78 15.06
N ILE A 8 -12.22 0.69 15.53
CA ILE A 8 -11.64 1.59 16.51
C ILE A 8 -10.35 2.15 15.93
N TYR A 9 -10.03 3.37 16.30
CA TYR A 9 -8.74 3.99 15.99
C TYR A 9 -8.10 4.52 17.27
N GLY A 10 -6.78 4.52 17.26
CA GLY A 10 -5.91 5.06 18.28
C GLY A 10 -4.60 4.28 18.37
N GLN A 11 -3.79 4.64 19.34
CA GLN A 11 -2.41 4.17 19.49
C GLN A 11 -1.96 4.19 20.95
N THR A 12 -0.76 3.67 21.22
CA THR A 12 -0.21 3.60 22.59
C THR A 12 -0.12 4.99 23.23
N GLU A 13 0.23 6.00 22.45
CA GLU A 13 0.44 7.39 22.83
C GLU A 13 -0.86 8.10 23.27
N ILE A 14 -2.04 7.53 22.99
CA ILE A 14 -3.36 8.01 23.46
C ILE A 14 -4.09 6.96 24.32
N ALA A 15 -3.34 6.05 24.93
CA ALA A 15 -3.84 4.98 25.80
C ALA A 15 -4.87 4.04 25.11
N GLY A 16 -4.65 3.73 23.84
CA GLY A 16 -5.45 2.76 23.11
C GLY A 16 -6.45 3.42 22.16
N ILE A 17 -7.71 3.57 22.58
CA ILE A 17 -8.81 3.99 21.70
C ILE A 17 -9.04 5.50 21.81
N SER A 18 -9.03 6.19 20.68
CA SER A 18 -9.39 7.61 20.56
C SER A 18 -10.69 7.82 19.76
N CYS A 19 -11.01 6.92 18.83
CA CYS A 19 -12.23 6.96 18.02
C CYS A 19 -12.90 5.58 17.94
N VAL A 20 -14.24 5.57 17.85
CA VAL A 20 -15.02 4.33 17.74
C VAL A 20 -16.34 4.55 17.00
N HIS A 21 -16.78 3.57 16.21
CA HIS A 21 -18.14 3.58 15.66
C HIS A 21 -19.20 3.44 16.74
N ARG A 22 -20.21 4.31 16.71
CA ARG A 22 -21.41 4.19 17.56
C ARG A 22 -22.41 3.22 16.94
N ASP A 23 -23.31 2.68 17.77
CA ASP A 23 -24.38 1.79 17.29
C ASP A 23 -25.25 2.50 16.25
N GLY A 24 -25.52 1.79 15.15
CA GLY A 24 -26.28 2.35 14.01
C GLY A 24 -25.53 3.40 13.19
N GLN A 25 -24.26 3.68 13.49
CA GLN A 25 -23.45 4.71 12.81
C GLN A 25 -22.16 4.13 12.17
N VAL A 26 -22.10 2.81 11.98
CA VAL A 26 -20.95 2.14 11.37
C VAL A 26 -20.85 2.51 9.89
N ARG A 27 -19.78 3.21 9.52
CA ARG A 27 -19.37 3.46 8.13
C ARG A 27 -18.04 2.77 7.92
N PHE A 28 -17.99 1.78 7.03
CA PHE A 28 -16.83 0.88 6.91
C PHE A 28 -15.55 1.59 6.44
N TRP A 29 -15.66 2.77 5.84
CA TRP A 29 -14.55 3.60 5.38
C TRP A 29 -14.07 4.62 6.42
N THR A 30 -14.70 4.69 7.60
CA THR A 30 -14.29 5.58 8.70
C THR A 30 -13.82 4.75 9.90
N MET A 31 -13.13 5.42 10.82
CA MET A 31 -12.71 4.89 12.12
C MET A 31 -13.65 5.30 13.26
N GLY A 32 -14.78 5.90 12.91
CA GLY A 32 -15.78 6.40 13.84
C GLY A 32 -15.47 7.79 14.39
N ALA A 33 -16.31 8.20 15.32
CA ALA A 33 -16.24 9.51 15.95
C ALA A 33 -15.29 9.48 17.16
N PRO A 34 -14.68 10.62 17.52
CA PRO A 34 -13.90 10.73 18.74
C PRO A 34 -14.69 10.33 19.99
N ILE A 35 -14.03 9.66 20.94
CA ILE A 35 -14.60 9.35 22.25
C ILE A 35 -14.70 10.61 23.12
N ALA A 36 -15.39 10.50 24.26
CA ALA A 36 -15.56 11.62 25.18
C ALA A 36 -14.19 12.21 25.57
N HIS A 37 -14.10 13.56 25.54
CA HIS A 37 -12.89 14.32 25.85
C HIS A 37 -11.73 14.14 24.88
N THR A 38 -11.96 13.57 23.69
CA THR A 38 -10.99 13.55 22.60
C THR A 38 -11.36 14.58 21.53
N GLU A 39 -10.43 15.46 21.23
CA GLU A 39 -10.50 16.39 20.11
C GLU A 39 -9.62 15.89 18.98
N VAL A 40 -10.10 16.00 17.74
CA VAL A 40 -9.37 15.61 16.54
C VAL A 40 -9.36 16.78 15.55
N ARG A 41 -8.21 17.03 14.94
CA ARG A 41 -8.07 17.95 13.80
C ARG A 41 -7.09 17.38 12.79
N ILE A 42 -7.10 17.93 11.58
CA ILE A 42 -6.17 17.57 10.52
C ILE A 42 -5.16 18.72 10.36
N SER A 43 -3.87 18.40 10.28
CA SER A 43 -2.82 19.39 9.99
C SER A 43 -2.87 19.84 8.53
N ASP A 44 -2.18 20.93 8.18
CA ASP A 44 -2.06 21.39 6.79
C ASP A 44 -1.41 20.33 5.87
N ASP A 45 -0.61 19.44 6.48
CA ASP A 45 0.05 18.31 5.83
C ASP A 45 -0.84 17.05 5.71
N GLY A 46 -2.06 17.08 6.27
CA GLY A 46 -2.99 15.96 6.31
C GLY A 46 -2.74 14.95 7.43
N GLU A 47 -1.92 15.29 8.42
CA GLU A 47 -1.70 14.45 9.60
C GLU A 47 -2.88 14.56 10.56
N ILE A 48 -3.35 13.42 11.08
CA ILE A 48 -4.36 13.38 12.14
C ILE A 48 -3.69 13.86 13.43
N LEU A 49 -4.27 14.86 14.08
CA LEU A 49 -3.81 15.38 15.36
C LEU A 49 -4.87 15.14 16.42
N GLU A 50 -4.46 14.64 17.58
CA GLU A 50 -5.38 14.32 18.67
C GLU A 50 -5.02 15.06 19.96
N ARG A 51 -6.03 15.49 20.72
CA ARG A 51 -5.86 16.04 22.07
C ARG A 51 -6.84 15.38 23.01
N SER A 52 -6.34 14.81 24.10
CA SER A 52 -7.15 14.08 25.07
C SER A 52 -6.41 13.99 26.41
N PRO A 53 -7.12 13.89 27.55
CA PRO A 53 -6.52 13.52 28.83
C PRO A 53 -5.78 12.17 28.80
N SER A 54 -6.08 11.31 27.82
CA SER A 54 -5.43 10.01 27.62
C SER A 54 -4.07 10.08 26.90
N VAL A 55 -3.68 11.25 26.39
CA VAL A 55 -2.38 11.43 25.74
C VAL A 55 -1.27 11.24 26.77
N PHE A 56 -0.28 10.41 26.43
CA PHE A 56 0.87 10.11 27.28
C PHE A 56 1.71 11.35 27.65
N LEU A 57 2.57 11.22 28.65
CA LEU A 57 3.49 12.29 29.05
C LEU A 57 4.74 12.41 28.16
N GLY A 58 4.96 11.44 27.27
CA GLY A 58 6.14 11.35 26.43
C GLY A 58 6.87 10.01 26.51
N TYR A 59 7.87 9.85 25.66
CA TYR A 59 8.71 8.67 25.61
C TYR A 59 9.79 8.68 26.69
N TYR A 60 10.02 7.52 27.32
CA TYR A 60 11.02 7.36 28.37
C TYR A 60 12.43 7.65 27.84
N ARG A 61 13.14 8.59 28.47
CA ARG A 61 14.51 9.02 28.14
C ARG A 61 14.70 9.46 26.67
N ASN A 62 13.63 9.89 26.01
CA ASN A 62 13.71 10.37 24.62
C ASN A 62 12.98 11.71 24.46
N PRO A 63 13.54 12.81 25.01
CA PRO A 63 12.90 14.13 24.96
C PRO A 63 12.69 14.63 23.53
N GLU A 64 13.57 14.28 22.59
CA GLU A 64 13.43 14.65 21.19
C GLU A 64 12.22 13.98 20.52
N ALA A 65 12.03 12.68 20.72
CA ALA A 65 10.85 12.00 20.21
C ALA A 65 9.57 12.53 20.86
N THR A 66 9.62 12.84 22.16
CA THR A 66 8.49 13.46 22.87
C THR A 66 8.12 14.80 22.28
N ALA A 67 9.11 15.69 22.05
CA ALA A 67 8.86 17.00 21.45
C ALA A 67 8.38 16.90 19.99
N ARG A 68 8.76 15.85 19.26
CA ARG A 68 8.23 15.59 17.91
C ARG A 68 6.77 15.13 17.95
N ALA A 69 6.41 14.26 18.90
CA ALA A 69 5.07 13.70 19.02
C ALA A 69 4.08 14.65 19.71
N LEU A 70 4.53 15.49 20.65
CA LEU A 70 3.67 16.40 21.41
C LEU A 70 4.04 17.85 21.12
N ARG A 71 3.11 18.62 20.54
CA ARG A 71 3.28 20.05 20.27
C ARG A 71 2.03 20.81 20.65
N ASP A 72 2.16 21.83 21.50
CA ASP A 72 1.05 22.68 21.95
C ASP A 72 -0.17 21.90 22.48
N GLY A 73 0.08 20.79 23.19
CA GLY A 73 -0.95 19.91 23.74
C GLY A 73 -1.62 18.97 22.74
N TRP A 74 -1.16 18.94 21.48
CA TRP A 74 -1.61 18.01 20.46
C TRP A 74 -0.61 16.87 20.26
N LEU A 75 -1.13 15.65 20.16
CA LEU A 75 -0.43 14.47 19.68
C LEU A 75 -0.42 14.47 18.15
N TYR A 76 0.79 14.47 17.59
CA TYR A 76 1.09 14.22 16.18
C TYR A 76 1.16 12.70 15.99
N THR A 77 0.11 12.13 15.42
CA THR A 77 -0.12 10.68 15.38
C THR A 77 0.82 9.94 14.43
N GLY A 78 1.43 10.66 13.48
CA GLY A 78 2.13 10.09 12.35
C GLY A 78 1.20 9.35 11.37
N ASP A 79 -0.11 9.59 11.44
CA ASP A 79 -1.12 9.02 10.55
C ASP A 79 -1.66 10.08 9.59
N TYR A 80 -1.75 9.73 8.31
CA TYR A 80 -2.31 10.56 7.25
C TYR A 80 -3.80 10.24 7.08
N GLY A 81 -4.64 11.28 7.09
CA GLY A 81 -6.08 11.09 7.06
C GLY A 81 -6.87 12.37 6.84
N THR A 82 -8.19 12.26 6.97
CA THR A 82 -9.11 13.39 6.92
C THR A 82 -10.30 13.18 7.85
N LEU A 83 -11.18 14.17 7.95
CA LEU A 83 -12.47 14.06 8.63
C LEU A 83 -13.58 14.00 7.58
N ASP A 84 -14.54 13.10 7.77
CA ASP A 84 -15.76 13.09 6.96
C ASP A 84 -16.69 14.26 7.35
N PRO A 85 -17.76 14.55 6.58
CA PRO A 85 -18.67 15.65 6.90
C PRO A 85 -19.39 15.52 8.26
N SER A 86 -19.40 14.33 8.86
CA SER A 86 -19.98 14.09 10.20
C SER A 86 -18.94 14.20 11.32
N GLY A 87 -17.67 14.42 10.97
CA GLY A 87 -16.55 14.49 11.91
C GLY A 87 -15.94 13.13 12.26
N ASP A 88 -16.26 12.05 11.54
CA ASP A 88 -15.58 10.77 11.73
C ASP A 88 -14.19 10.81 11.08
N VAL A 89 -13.22 10.17 11.74
CA VAL A 89 -11.86 10.03 11.20
C VAL A 89 -11.86 9.07 10.02
N ILE A 90 -11.23 9.46 8.92
CA ILE A 90 -10.86 8.59 7.81
C ILE A 90 -9.34 8.48 7.82
N LEU A 91 -8.85 7.27 8.10
CA LEU A 91 -7.42 6.94 8.09
C LEU A 91 -7.03 6.43 6.71
N PHE A 92 -6.00 7.03 6.10
CA PHE A 92 -5.52 6.64 4.78
C PHE A 92 -4.20 5.86 4.82
N ASP A 93 -3.18 6.36 5.54
CA ASP A 93 -1.87 5.69 5.64
C ASP A 93 -1.06 6.21 6.84
N ARG A 94 0.18 5.75 7.00
CA ARG A 94 1.19 6.40 7.85
C ARG A 94 1.79 7.58 7.09
N MET A 95 2.05 8.69 7.79
CA MET A 95 2.75 9.86 7.23
C MET A 95 4.07 9.49 6.56
N GLY A 96 4.83 8.55 7.14
CA GLY A 96 6.10 8.07 6.56
C GLY A 96 5.95 7.16 5.33
N ASP A 97 4.73 6.70 5.02
CA ASP A 97 4.42 5.87 3.86
C ASP A 97 3.75 6.69 2.72
N VAL A 98 3.35 7.94 2.97
CA VAL A 98 2.74 8.83 1.97
C VAL A 98 3.75 9.11 0.85
N ILE A 99 3.31 8.90 -0.39
CA ILE A 99 4.09 9.24 -1.58
C ILE A 99 3.85 10.70 -1.92
N GLN A 100 4.92 11.44 -2.22
CA GLN A 100 4.84 12.78 -2.79
C GLN A 100 5.29 12.72 -4.26
N LEU A 101 4.36 12.93 -5.19
CA LEU A 101 4.69 13.04 -6.61
C LEU A 101 5.54 14.28 -6.89
N ALA A 102 6.17 14.34 -8.07
CA ALA A 102 7.03 15.45 -8.48
C ALA A 102 6.32 16.81 -8.52
N ASP A 103 5.00 16.83 -8.68
CA ASP A 103 4.16 18.04 -8.64
C ASP A 103 3.71 18.44 -7.22
N GLY A 104 4.14 17.69 -6.20
CA GLY A 104 3.77 17.88 -4.80
C GLY A 104 2.50 17.16 -4.37
N THR A 105 1.79 16.48 -5.28
CA THR A 105 0.58 15.71 -4.93
C THR A 105 0.91 14.62 -3.92
N ARG A 106 0.16 14.58 -2.83
CA ARG A 106 0.25 13.54 -1.81
C ARG A 106 -0.68 12.38 -2.11
N VAL A 107 -0.15 11.17 -2.02
CA VAL A 107 -0.85 9.93 -2.30
C VAL A 107 -0.68 9.00 -1.11
N ALA A 108 -1.78 8.44 -0.62
CA ALA A 108 -1.77 7.34 0.33
C ALA A 108 -1.72 6.00 -0.44
N PRO A 109 -0.53 5.39 -0.63
CA PRO A 109 -0.42 4.20 -1.46
C PRO A 109 -1.25 3.02 -0.93
N ARG A 110 -1.39 2.86 0.40
CA ARG A 110 -2.18 1.75 0.96
C ARG A 110 -3.61 1.71 0.45
N VAL A 111 -4.25 2.86 0.26
CA VAL A 111 -5.62 2.93 -0.27
C VAL A 111 -5.71 2.23 -1.63
N ILE A 112 -4.75 2.51 -2.51
CA ILE A 112 -4.69 1.93 -3.85
C ILE A 112 -4.31 0.45 -3.79
N GLU A 113 -3.35 0.10 -2.93
CA GLU A 113 -2.90 -1.30 -2.76
C GLU A 113 -4.00 -2.20 -2.21
N ASP A 114 -4.75 -1.74 -1.22
CA ASP A 114 -5.86 -2.50 -0.63
C ASP A 114 -7.00 -2.67 -1.65
N MET A 115 -7.25 -1.66 -2.50
CA MET A 115 -8.17 -1.81 -3.65
C MET A 115 -7.69 -2.87 -4.64
N LEU A 116 -6.40 -2.87 -4.98
CA LEU A 116 -5.80 -3.88 -5.88
C LEU A 116 -5.85 -5.28 -5.27
N LYS A 117 -5.69 -5.43 -3.96
CA LYS A 117 -5.72 -6.72 -3.24
C LYS A 117 -7.13 -7.21 -2.92
N PHE A 118 -8.17 -6.43 -3.24
CA PHE A 118 -9.56 -6.86 -3.02
C PHE A 118 -9.95 -8.05 -3.93
N THR A 119 -9.24 -8.24 -5.03
CA THR A 119 -9.37 -9.40 -5.91
C THR A 119 -8.53 -10.58 -5.42
N PRO A 120 -8.97 -11.83 -5.62
CA PRO A 120 -8.18 -13.01 -5.27
C PRO A 120 -6.91 -13.20 -6.11
N PHE A 121 -6.73 -12.44 -7.21
CA PHE A 121 -5.62 -12.63 -8.15
C PHE A 121 -4.33 -11.91 -7.77
N ILE A 122 -4.39 -10.91 -6.88
CA ILE A 122 -3.24 -10.12 -6.45
C ILE A 122 -2.99 -10.45 -4.98
N GLN A 123 -1.85 -11.09 -4.70
CA GLN A 123 -1.45 -11.43 -3.35
C GLN A 123 -0.94 -10.20 -2.61
N GLU A 124 -0.12 -9.40 -3.29
CA GLU A 124 0.42 -8.15 -2.77
C GLU A 124 0.63 -7.13 -3.89
N ALA A 125 0.47 -5.86 -3.54
CA ALA A 125 0.69 -4.74 -4.43
C ALA A 125 1.55 -3.71 -3.71
N CYS A 126 2.62 -3.24 -4.35
CA CYS A 126 3.41 -2.12 -3.86
C CYS A 126 3.31 -0.96 -4.86
N VAL A 127 2.60 0.09 -4.47
CA VAL A 127 2.51 1.34 -5.22
C VAL A 127 3.75 2.18 -4.94
N ILE A 128 4.32 2.73 -6.01
CA ILE A 128 5.55 3.50 -6.03
C ILE A 128 5.33 4.80 -6.81
N GLY A 129 6.18 5.80 -6.61
CA GLY A 129 6.08 7.09 -7.32
C GLY A 129 6.65 8.29 -6.58
N ASP A 130 7.40 8.09 -5.50
CA ASP A 130 7.96 9.20 -4.73
C ASP A 130 8.97 9.99 -5.57
N GLY A 131 8.73 11.30 -5.70
CA GLY A 131 9.48 12.20 -6.57
C GLY A 131 9.28 11.96 -8.08
N GLN A 132 8.28 11.17 -8.48
CA GLN A 132 8.04 10.80 -9.88
C GLN A 132 6.80 11.51 -10.46
N PRO A 133 6.68 11.62 -11.79
CA PRO A 133 5.56 12.34 -12.42
C PRO A 133 4.22 11.62 -12.31
N ALA A 134 4.21 10.31 -12.02
CA ALA A 134 2.99 9.52 -11.89
C ALA A 134 3.25 8.29 -11.01
N LEU A 135 2.18 7.64 -10.54
CA LEU A 135 2.28 6.39 -9.81
C LEU A 135 2.52 5.20 -10.74
N ALA A 136 3.28 4.24 -10.23
CA ALA A 136 3.39 2.90 -10.80
C ALA A 136 3.14 1.83 -9.72
N ALA A 137 2.98 0.57 -10.14
CA ALA A 137 2.76 -0.54 -9.21
C ALA A 137 3.63 -1.76 -9.51
N ILE A 138 4.17 -2.38 -8.47
CA ILE A 138 4.78 -3.72 -8.50
C ILE A 138 3.76 -4.70 -7.91
N LEU A 139 3.29 -5.64 -8.73
CA LEU A 139 2.24 -6.57 -8.36
C LEU A 139 2.79 -7.99 -8.20
N ALA A 140 2.52 -8.64 -7.08
CA ALA A 140 2.72 -10.08 -6.91
C ALA A 140 1.36 -10.79 -7.06
N ILE A 141 1.32 -11.78 -7.94
CA ILE A 141 0.10 -12.57 -8.17
C ILE A 141 -0.12 -13.57 -7.04
N ASP A 142 -1.37 -13.93 -6.77
CA ASP A 142 -1.65 -15.11 -5.96
C ASP A 142 -1.50 -16.36 -6.83
N LEU A 143 -0.45 -17.16 -6.58
CA LEU A 143 -0.13 -18.33 -7.38
C LEU A 143 -1.28 -19.33 -7.47
N ARG A 144 -2.04 -19.52 -6.39
CA ARG A 144 -3.09 -20.55 -6.32
C ARG A 144 -4.31 -20.11 -7.13
N ASN A 145 -4.75 -18.88 -6.92
CA ASN A 145 -5.93 -18.33 -7.58
C ASN A 145 -5.67 -18.05 -9.06
N VAL A 146 -4.51 -17.48 -9.40
CA VAL A 146 -4.14 -17.24 -10.80
C VAL A 146 -3.81 -18.55 -11.51
N GLY A 147 -3.17 -19.52 -10.84
CA GLY A 147 -2.92 -20.85 -11.38
C GLY A 147 -4.21 -21.59 -11.75
N LYS A 148 -5.17 -21.64 -10.81
CA LYS A 148 -6.50 -22.21 -11.09
C LYS A 148 -7.21 -21.47 -12.23
N TRP A 149 -7.18 -20.13 -12.22
CA TRP A 149 -7.77 -19.31 -13.28
C TRP A 149 -7.18 -19.59 -14.66
N ALA A 150 -5.87 -19.86 -14.71
CA ALA A 150 -5.14 -20.23 -15.92
C ALA A 150 -5.50 -21.65 -16.40
N GLU A 151 -5.55 -22.62 -15.49
CA GLU A 151 -5.99 -24.00 -15.76
C GLU A 151 -7.41 -24.04 -16.36
N ASP A 152 -8.35 -23.34 -15.74
CA ASP A 152 -9.76 -23.23 -16.20
C ASP A 152 -9.87 -22.64 -17.63
N ARG A 153 -8.81 -22.00 -18.14
CA ARG A 153 -8.73 -21.36 -19.46
C ARG A 153 -7.76 -22.03 -20.41
N GLY A 154 -7.16 -23.16 -20.02
CA GLY A 154 -6.17 -23.87 -20.84
C GLY A 154 -4.84 -23.12 -21.02
N VAL A 155 -4.51 -22.19 -20.12
CA VAL A 155 -3.23 -21.46 -20.14
C VAL A 155 -2.19 -22.31 -19.41
N ALA A 156 -1.33 -22.98 -20.18
CA ALA A 156 -0.24 -23.77 -19.63
C ALA A 156 0.86 -22.87 -19.04
N TYR A 157 1.43 -23.26 -17.90
CA TYR A 157 2.59 -22.63 -17.27
C TYR A 157 3.44 -23.66 -16.51
N THR A 158 4.70 -23.34 -16.24
CA THR A 158 5.67 -24.26 -15.60
C THR A 158 6.18 -23.78 -14.24
N SER A 159 6.05 -22.49 -13.94
CA SER A 159 6.53 -21.88 -12.70
C SER A 159 5.76 -20.61 -12.38
N TYR A 160 5.94 -20.07 -11.18
CA TYR A 160 5.42 -18.75 -10.82
C TYR A 160 5.92 -17.67 -11.80
N ALA A 161 7.24 -17.64 -12.06
CA ALA A 161 7.85 -16.64 -12.92
C ALA A 161 7.25 -16.69 -14.34
N ASP A 162 7.05 -17.89 -14.87
CA ASP A 162 6.37 -18.10 -16.16
C ASP A 162 4.92 -17.63 -16.12
N LEU A 163 4.13 -18.06 -15.12
CA LEU A 163 2.72 -17.67 -14.97
C LEU A 163 2.55 -16.14 -14.87
N SER A 164 3.37 -15.47 -14.07
CA SER A 164 3.33 -14.01 -13.89
C SER A 164 3.51 -13.21 -15.18
N GLN A 165 4.16 -13.81 -16.18
CA GLN A 165 4.46 -13.18 -17.47
C GLN A 165 3.60 -13.69 -18.62
N ARG A 166 2.64 -14.59 -18.36
CA ARG A 166 1.71 -15.05 -19.39
C ARG A 166 0.90 -13.86 -19.92
N PRO A 167 0.78 -13.68 -21.25
CA PRO A 167 0.02 -12.58 -21.83
C PRO A 167 -1.41 -12.47 -21.27
N GLU A 168 -2.05 -13.61 -21.01
CA GLU A 168 -3.39 -13.72 -20.44
C GLU A 168 -3.45 -13.21 -19.00
N VAL A 169 -2.41 -13.48 -18.20
CA VAL A 169 -2.29 -13.00 -16.82
C VAL A 169 -1.98 -11.51 -16.79
N LEU A 170 -1.09 -11.01 -17.67
CA LEU A 170 -0.83 -9.58 -17.78
C LEU A 170 -2.09 -8.81 -18.23
N ALA A 171 -2.88 -9.36 -19.14
CA ALA A 171 -4.16 -8.79 -19.54
C ALA A 171 -5.20 -8.81 -18.40
N LEU A 172 -5.21 -9.87 -17.57
CA LEU A 172 -6.02 -9.92 -16.36
C LEU A 172 -5.62 -8.79 -15.39
N LEU A 173 -4.34 -8.66 -15.08
CA LEU A 173 -3.83 -7.62 -14.19
C LEU A 173 -4.10 -6.22 -14.74
N GLN A 174 -3.93 -6.01 -16.04
CA GLN A 174 -4.21 -4.72 -16.68
C GLN A 174 -5.67 -4.30 -16.49
N ARG A 175 -6.63 -5.22 -16.67
CA ARG A 175 -8.06 -4.94 -16.40
C ARG A 175 -8.30 -4.59 -14.93
N LEU A 176 -7.72 -5.32 -13.99
CA LEU A 176 -7.86 -5.05 -12.56
C LEU A 176 -7.30 -3.67 -12.16
N VAL A 177 -6.16 -3.28 -12.75
CA VAL A 177 -5.58 -1.94 -12.54
C VAL A 177 -6.46 -0.86 -13.18
N GLN A 178 -7.03 -1.10 -14.37
CA GLN A 178 -7.98 -0.17 -15.01
C GLN A 178 -9.25 0.01 -14.18
N GLU A 179 -9.83 -1.07 -13.67
CA GLU A 179 -10.98 -1.04 -12.76
C GLU A 179 -10.67 -0.26 -11.49
N THR A 180 -9.48 -0.46 -10.92
CA THR A 180 -9.00 0.32 -9.76
C THR A 180 -8.87 1.80 -10.11
N ASN A 181 -8.19 2.14 -11.22
CA ASN A 181 -8.02 3.51 -11.69
C ASN A 181 -9.34 4.24 -11.96
N SER A 182 -10.39 3.54 -12.38
CA SER A 182 -11.72 4.13 -12.62
C SER A 182 -12.35 4.73 -11.36
N ARG A 183 -11.94 4.26 -10.18
CA ARG A 183 -12.43 4.70 -8.87
C ARG A 183 -11.50 5.73 -8.22
N LEU A 184 -10.39 6.06 -8.86
CA LEU A 184 -9.37 6.97 -8.34
C LEU A 184 -9.44 8.31 -9.06
N GLN A 185 -9.14 9.37 -8.31
CA GLN A 185 -8.89 10.70 -8.88
C GLN A 185 -7.69 10.65 -9.84
N PRO A 186 -7.66 11.50 -10.89
CA PRO A 186 -6.66 11.40 -11.96
C PRO A 186 -5.21 11.29 -11.48
N ALA A 187 -4.80 12.10 -10.50
CA ALA A 187 -3.44 12.11 -9.98
C ALA A 187 -3.05 10.84 -9.18
N TRP A 188 -4.05 10.05 -8.74
CA TRP A 188 -3.83 8.80 -7.99
C TRP A 188 -3.88 7.57 -8.90
N ARG A 189 -4.05 7.74 -10.21
CA ARG A 189 -4.11 6.60 -11.15
C ARG A 189 -2.72 6.03 -11.38
N ILE A 190 -2.65 4.70 -11.43
CA ILE A 190 -1.45 3.95 -11.78
C ILE A 190 -1.24 4.07 -13.29
N ALA A 191 -0.13 4.67 -13.71
CA ALA A 191 0.22 4.84 -15.12
C ALA A 191 0.89 3.57 -15.70
N ARG A 192 1.67 2.86 -14.89
CA ARG A 192 2.41 1.67 -15.31
C ARG A 192 2.45 0.64 -14.19
N PHE A 193 2.48 -0.64 -14.56
CA PHE A 193 2.74 -1.69 -13.58
C PHE A 193 3.66 -2.77 -14.12
N VAL A 194 4.17 -3.58 -13.20
CA VAL A 194 4.91 -4.80 -13.50
C VAL A 194 4.34 -5.94 -12.67
N SER A 195 4.19 -7.13 -13.26
CA SER A 195 3.97 -8.36 -12.48
C SER A 195 5.33 -8.92 -12.09
N LEU A 196 5.60 -8.98 -10.79
CA LEU A 196 6.87 -9.44 -10.25
C LEU A 196 7.03 -10.94 -10.52
N TYR A 197 8.26 -11.38 -10.80
CA TYR A 197 8.59 -12.78 -11.10
C TYR A 197 8.59 -13.71 -9.87
N LYS A 198 8.31 -13.17 -8.68
CA LYS A 198 8.19 -13.90 -7.41
C LYS A 198 7.15 -13.25 -6.50
N GLU A 199 6.80 -13.94 -5.41
CA GLU A 199 6.04 -13.35 -4.30
C GLU A 199 6.93 -12.42 -3.46
N PHE A 200 6.32 -11.44 -2.80
CA PHE A 200 7.00 -10.70 -1.74
C PHE A 200 7.17 -11.61 -0.51
N HIS A 201 8.35 -11.61 0.10
CA HIS A 201 8.66 -12.54 1.19
C HIS A 201 9.26 -11.84 2.41
N PRO A 202 8.89 -12.25 3.66
CA PRO A 202 9.51 -11.71 4.87
C PRO A 202 11.02 -11.97 4.95
N ASP A 203 11.50 -13.12 4.48
CA ASP A 203 12.93 -13.45 4.51
C ASP A 203 13.76 -12.64 3.49
N ASP A 204 13.09 -12.06 2.49
CA ASP A 204 13.70 -11.09 1.57
C ASP A 204 13.63 -9.66 2.11
N ASP A 205 13.20 -9.47 3.36
CA ASP A 205 13.01 -8.17 4.02
C ASP A 205 11.99 -7.25 3.31
N GLU A 206 11.14 -7.80 2.44
CA GLU A 206 10.11 -7.06 1.69
C GLU A 206 8.80 -6.92 2.48
N LEU A 207 8.55 -7.87 3.38
CA LEU A 207 7.39 -7.90 4.27
C LEU A 207 7.85 -8.00 5.72
N THR A 208 7.08 -7.43 6.65
CA THR A 208 7.17 -7.82 8.06
C THR A 208 6.62 -9.24 8.22
N ARG A 209 6.88 -9.88 9.38
CA ARG A 209 6.23 -11.16 9.73
C ARG A 209 4.70 -11.08 9.81
N THR A 210 4.17 -9.88 10.01
CA THR A 210 2.73 -9.57 9.96
C THR A 210 2.25 -9.19 8.55
N ARG A 211 3.07 -9.45 7.52
CA ARG A 211 2.81 -9.18 6.09
C ARG A 211 2.56 -7.71 5.77
N LYS A 212 3.21 -6.77 6.48
CA LYS A 212 3.23 -5.35 6.10
C LYS A 212 4.40 -5.08 5.15
N LEU A 213 4.17 -4.36 4.06
CA LEU A 213 5.24 -3.94 3.13
C LEU A 213 6.31 -3.12 3.83
N ARG A 214 7.58 -3.43 3.55
CA ARG A 214 8.76 -2.64 3.94
C ARG A 214 9.18 -1.79 2.76
N ARG A 215 8.40 -0.74 2.46
CA ARG A 215 8.53 0.12 1.26
C ARG A 215 9.95 0.60 1.02
N ALA A 216 10.63 1.13 2.05
CA ALA A 216 11.99 1.61 1.92
C ALA A 216 12.95 0.52 1.40
N HIS A 217 12.79 -0.72 1.89
CA HIS A 217 13.57 -1.86 1.43
C HIS A 217 13.19 -2.28 0.00
N ILE A 218 11.89 -2.31 -0.32
CA ILE A 218 11.41 -2.61 -1.69
C ILE A 218 11.96 -1.58 -2.68
N ASN A 219 11.87 -0.28 -2.37
CA ASN A 219 12.39 0.79 -3.21
C ASN A 219 13.91 0.66 -3.44
N GLN A 220 14.66 0.28 -2.40
CA GLN A 220 16.09 0.05 -2.51
C GLN A 220 16.41 -1.19 -3.35
N ARG A 221 15.74 -2.31 -3.07
CA ARG A 221 15.98 -3.61 -3.73
C ARG A 221 15.63 -3.57 -5.22
N TYR A 222 14.54 -2.89 -5.56
CA TYR A 222 14.02 -2.79 -6.92
C TYR A 222 14.37 -1.45 -7.59
N ALA A 223 15.37 -0.72 -7.10
CA ALA A 223 15.74 0.60 -7.61
C ALA A 223 15.96 0.61 -9.13
N ASP A 224 16.64 -0.40 -9.68
CA ASP A 224 16.90 -0.50 -11.13
C ASP A 224 15.62 -0.77 -11.93
N LEU A 225 14.71 -1.61 -11.40
CA LEU A 225 13.41 -1.86 -12.01
C LEU A 225 12.54 -0.60 -11.98
N ILE A 226 12.52 0.10 -10.84
CA ILE A 226 11.81 1.36 -10.66
C ILE A 226 12.35 2.41 -11.65
N ALA A 227 13.67 2.54 -11.75
CA ALA A 227 14.31 3.43 -12.72
C ALA A 227 13.91 3.05 -14.16
N ALA A 228 13.89 1.76 -14.51
CA ALA A 228 13.46 1.31 -15.83
C ALA A 228 11.98 1.65 -16.14
N ILE A 229 11.08 1.53 -15.15
CA ILE A 229 9.68 1.92 -15.28
C ILE A 229 9.57 3.40 -15.66
N TYR A 230 10.26 4.27 -14.94
CA TYR A 230 10.20 5.72 -15.16
C TYR A 230 11.05 6.20 -16.36
N ALA A 231 12.05 5.43 -16.79
CA ALA A 231 12.79 5.66 -18.03
C ALA A 231 12.00 5.23 -19.30
N GLY A 232 10.80 4.68 -19.12
CA GLY A 232 9.93 4.32 -20.24
C GLY A 232 10.11 2.91 -20.78
N ALA A 233 10.95 2.07 -20.18
CA ALA A 233 11.28 0.75 -20.70
C ALA A 233 10.06 -0.18 -20.78
N GLU A 234 9.95 -0.99 -21.85
CA GLU A 234 8.86 -1.97 -22.00
C GLU A 234 9.15 -3.31 -21.30
N ARG A 235 10.42 -3.57 -21.01
CA ARG A 235 10.88 -4.82 -20.40
C ARG A 235 12.03 -4.54 -19.45
N TYR A 236 12.14 -5.36 -18.42
CA TYR A 236 13.25 -5.37 -17.48
C TYR A 236 13.71 -6.80 -17.24
N GLN A 237 15.02 -7.06 -17.36
CA GLN A 237 15.61 -8.36 -17.04
C GLN A 237 16.22 -8.26 -15.64
N ALA A 238 15.63 -8.97 -14.68
CA ALA A 238 16.25 -9.09 -13.36
C ALA A 238 17.39 -10.11 -13.43
N VAL A 239 18.38 -9.97 -12.55
CA VAL A 239 19.41 -10.99 -12.30
C VAL A 239 19.23 -11.47 -10.88
N VAL A 240 18.93 -12.75 -10.71
CA VAL A 240 18.62 -13.36 -9.42
C VAL A 240 19.59 -14.49 -9.17
N THR A 241 20.41 -14.34 -8.14
CA THR A 241 21.31 -15.39 -7.70
C THR A 241 20.59 -16.26 -6.67
N ILE A 242 20.20 -17.47 -7.05
CA ILE A 242 19.73 -18.50 -6.14
C ILE A 242 20.94 -19.15 -5.50
N ARG A 243 20.96 -19.22 -4.18
CA ARG A 243 21.92 -20.05 -3.44
C ARG A 243 21.20 -21.26 -2.87
N TYR A 244 21.62 -22.44 -3.26
CA TYR A 244 21.11 -23.71 -2.74
C TYR A 244 21.75 -24.02 -1.38
N GLU A 245 21.08 -24.85 -0.58
CA GLU A 245 21.56 -25.27 0.75
C GLU A 245 22.90 -26.00 0.70
N ASP A 246 23.19 -26.68 -0.42
CA ASP A 246 24.47 -27.36 -0.66
C ASP A 246 25.60 -26.41 -1.13
N GLY A 247 25.36 -25.10 -1.12
CA GLY A 247 26.32 -24.07 -1.48
C GLY A 247 26.43 -23.79 -2.98
N ARG A 248 25.73 -24.54 -3.84
CA ARG A 248 25.65 -24.21 -5.27
C ARG A 248 24.93 -22.89 -5.47
N THR A 249 25.29 -22.19 -6.55
CA THR A 249 24.54 -21.02 -7.00
C THR A 249 24.00 -21.24 -8.41
N ALA A 250 22.79 -20.79 -8.66
CA ALA A 250 22.23 -20.68 -10.00
C ALA A 250 21.79 -19.24 -10.24
N GLU A 251 21.93 -18.79 -11.48
CA GLU A 251 21.48 -17.47 -11.87
C GLU A 251 20.20 -17.60 -12.69
N LEU A 252 19.13 -16.98 -12.22
CA LEU A 252 17.90 -16.81 -12.99
C LEU A 252 17.85 -15.41 -13.57
N ARG A 253 17.44 -15.32 -14.83
CA ARG A 253 17.29 -14.05 -15.56
C ARG A 253 15.84 -13.83 -16.01
N PRO A 254 14.88 -13.70 -15.07
CA PRO A 254 13.49 -13.50 -15.44
C PRO A 254 13.33 -12.15 -16.14
N VAL A 255 12.60 -12.16 -17.25
CA VAL A 255 12.24 -10.95 -18.00
C VAL A 255 10.81 -10.57 -17.63
N MET A 256 10.65 -9.39 -17.07
CA MET A 256 9.35 -8.82 -16.75
C MET A 256 8.91 -7.83 -17.82
N ARG A 257 7.64 -7.87 -18.22
CA ARG A 257 7.04 -6.82 -19.04
C ARG A 257 6.57 -5.68 -18.15
N ILE A 258 6.87 -4.45 -18.56
CA ILE A 258 6.34 -3.23 -17.95
C ILE A 258 5.13 -2.82 -18.78
N VAL A 259 3.96 -2.86 -18.16
CA VAL A 259 2.68 -2.63 -18.83
C VAL A 259 2.26 -1.20 -18.60
N THR A 260 2.04 -0.45 -19.68
CA THR A 260 1.41 0.86 -19.63
C THR A 260 -0.10 0.70 -19.50
N VAL A 261 -0.68 1.46 -18.58
CA VAL A 261 -2.13 1.51 -18.36
C VAL A 261 -2.63 2.79 -19.00
N GLU A 262 -3.42 2.65 -20.06
CA GLU A 262 -4.06 3.81 -20.67
C GLU A 262 -4.95 4.51 -19.63
N PRO A 263 -4.93 5.85 -19.56
CA PRO A 263 -5.87 6.58 -18.73
C PRO A 263 -7.27 6.25 -19.27
N GLY A 264 -8.03 5.45 -18.51
CA GLY A 264 -9.43 5.22 -18.81
C GLY A 264 -10.16 6.56 -18.96
N PRO A 265 -11.25 6.62 -19.74
CA PRO A 265 -11.97 7.86 -19.98
C PRO A 265 -12.25 8.57 -18.65
N ALA A 266 -12.05 9.89 -18.65
CA ALA A 266 -12.50 10.70 -17.52
C ALA A 266 -14.01 10.44 -17.31
N PRO A 267 -14.47 10.23 -16.07
CA PRO A 267 -15.90 10.05 -15.79
C PRO A 267 -16.73 11.25 -16.24
#